data_AF-A0A8T5T1B8-F1
#
_entry.id   AF-A0A8T5T1B8-F1
#
_cell.length_a   1.000
_cell.length_b   1.000
_cell.length_c   1.000
_cell.angle_alpha   90.00
_cell.angle_beta   90.00
_cell.angle_gamma   90.00
#
_symmetry.space_group_name_H-M   'P 1'
#
loop_
_entity.id
_entity.type
_entity.pdbx_description
1 polymer ?
#
loop_
_entity_poly.entity_id
_entity_poly.type
_entity_poly.pdbx_seq_one_letter_code
_entity_poly.pdbx_strand_id
1 'polypeptide(L)'
;LEHITRLLSVGTIGQKKRRRLVPTKWSITATDDIIGKQLQKQVLRNQWINDFRVSIDHALGNTVALLFLPSGWQFEAMESWLGGLKPPIITDHEWFKGRKKYARKVAGAYYATKLPALEYLANIRRQAGVIVFMEIDPQHWVPLGVWRFREIAKRALETTVNSHTSLDEALNEISTHLRIPMNRWLSASKLYTEFRSQTKLTDFL
;
A
#
# COMPACT_ATOMS: atom_id res chain seq x y z
N LEU A 1 -24.01 3.38 -6.50
CA LEU A 1 -22.56 3.43 -6.83
C LEU A 1 -22.13 2.37 -7.87
N GLU A 2 -22.92 1.32 -8.15
CA GLU A 2 -22.61 0.30 -9.18
C GLU A 2 -22.82 0.74 -10.64
N HIS A 3 -23.60 1.80 -10.90
CA HIS A 3 -23.94 2.19 -12.27
C HIS A 3 -22.81 2.92 -13.03
N ILE A 4 -21.86 3.55 -12.33
CA ILE A 4 -20.75 4.29 -12.98
C ILE A 4 -19.67 3.34 -13.50
N THR A 5 -19.39 2.26 -12.77
CA THR A 5 -18.41 1.22 -13.15
C THR A 5 -18.82 0.46 -14.42
N ARG A 6 -20.13 0.31 -14.66
CA ARG A 6 -20.65 -0.35 -15.86
C ARG A 6 -20.54 0.54 -17.10
N LEU A 7 -20.72 1.86 -16.96
CA LEU A 7 -20.61 2.82 -18.06
C LEU A 7 -19.16 2.95 -18.58
N LEU A 8 -18.16 2.89 -17.70
CA LEU A 8 -16.74 2.89 -18.09
C LEU A 8 -16.29 1.57 -18.73
N SER A 9 -16.93 0.45 -18.38
CA SER A 9 -16.58 -0.88 -18.90
C SER A 9 -17.12 -1.15 -20.31
N VAL A 10 -18.05 -0.34 -20.82
CA VAL A 10 -18.73 -0.60 -22.11
C VAL A 10 -18.24 0.31 -23.27
N GLY A 11 -17.30 1.22 -23.05
CA GLY A 11 -16.64 1.93 -24.16
C GLY A 11 -17.61 2.72 -25.06
N THR A 12 -18.62 3.35 -24.47
CA THR A 12 -19.66 4.11 -25.17
C THR A 12 -19.37 5.61 -25.30
N ILE A 13 -18.35 6.15 -24.61
CA ILE A 13 -17.96 7.56 -24.73
C ILE A 13 -16.50 7.65 -25.20
N GLY A 14 -16.28 7.50 -26.51
CA GLY A 14 -14.96 7.63 -27.13
C GLY A 14 -14.97 7.28 -28.62
N GLN A 15 -14.34 8.12 -29.44
CA GLN A 15 -14.34 8.02 -30.90
C GLN A 15 -14.03 6.60 -31.42
N LYS A 16 -14.82 6.16 -32.41
CA LYS A 16 -14.92 4.82 -33.03
C LYS A 16 -13.59 4.06 -33.30
N LYS A 17 -12.43 4.71 -33.33
CA LYS A 17 -11.13 4.12 -33.74
C LYS A 17 -10.16 3.77 -32.60
N ARG A 18 -10.52 3.98 -31.31
CA ARG A 18 -9.63 3.65 -30.17
C ARG A 18 -10.28 2.81 -29.07
N ARG A 19 -11.21 1.92 -29.41
CA ARG A 19 -11.75 0.95 -28.44
C ARG A 19 -10.71 -0.11 -28.12
N ARG A 20 -10.03 0.03 -26.98
CA ARG A 20 -9.36 -1.10 -26.31
C ARG A 20 -10.33 -1.65 -25.29
N LEU A 21 -10.69 -2.93 -25.42
CA LEU A 21 -11.35 -3.67 -24.35
C LEU A 21 -10.40 -3.68 -23.16
N VAL A 22 -10.76 -2.93 -22.12
CA VAL A 22 -10.05 -2.92 -20.85
C VAL A 22 -10.72 -4.01 -20.00
N PRO A 23 -10.06 -5.13 -19.69
CA PRO A 23 -10.64 -6.16 -18.83
C PRO A 23 -11.07 -5.51 -17.51
N THR A 24 -12.20 -5.89 -16.92
CA THR A 24 -12.79 -5.26 -15.71
C THR A 24 -11.80 -5.09 -14.55
N LYS A 25 -10.80 -5.99 -14.40
CA LYS A 25 -9.68 -5.82 -13.45
C LYS A 25 -8.90 -4.52 -13.65
N TRP A 26 -8.68 -4.11 -14.90
CA TRP A 26 -7.99 -2.88 -15.27
C TRP A 26 -8.87 -1.64 -15.08
N SER A 27 -10.19 -1.76 -15.21
CA SER A 27 -11.13 -0.67 -14.89
C SER A 27 -11.13 -0.33 -13.40
N ILE A 28 -11.04 -1.34 -12.54
CA ILE A 28 -10.92 -1.15 -11.08
C ILE A 28 -9.60 -0.44 -10.76
N THR A 29 -8.47 -0.95 -11.25
CA THR A 29 -7.17 -0.34 -10.94
C THR A 29 -7.00 1.05 -11.56
N ALA A 30 -7.60 1.31 -12.73
CA ALA A 30 -7.64 2.65 -13.30
C ALA A 30 -8.46 3.64 -12.46
N THR A 31 -9.56 3.19 -11.89
CA THR A 31 -10.37 4.01 -10.98
C THR A 31 -9.59 4.32 -9.70
N ASP A 32 -8.92 3.32 -9.12
CA ASP A 32 -8.09 3.51 -7.93
C ASP A 32 -6.92 4.47 -8.18
N ASP A 33 -6.29 4.39 -9.35
CA ASP A 33 -5.20 5.28 -9.72
C ASP A 33 -5.68 6.74 -9.87
N ILE A 34 -6.87 6.95 -10.46
CA ILE A 34 -7.45 8.30 -10.60
C ILE A 34 -7.80 8.88 -9.22
N ILE A 35 -8.53 8.13 -8.39
CA ILE A 35 -8.93 8.57 -7.04
C ILE A 35 -7.68 8.77 -6.19
N GLY A 36 -6.74 7.82 -6.23
CA GLY A 36 -5.47 7.90 -5.51
C GLY A 36 -4.66 9.13 -5.88
N LYS A 37 -4.57 9.50 -7.16
CA LYS A 37 -3.88 10.74 -7.59
C LYS A 37 -4.54 12.01 -7.05
N GLN A 38 -5.87 12.03 -6.94
CA GLN A 38 -6.58 13.17 -6.37
C GLN A 38 -6.32 13.29 -4.86
N LEU A 39 -6.41 12.18 -4.12
CA LEU A 39 -6.12 12.14 -2.68
C LEU A 39 -4.66 12.47 -2.38
N GLN A 40 -3.73 11.94 -3.18
CA GLN A 40 -2.30 12.21 -3.03
C GLN A 40 -2.00 13.71 -3.12
N LYS A 41 -2.64 14.45 -4.05
CA LYS A 41 -2.49 15.92 -4.12
C LYS A 41 -2.97 16.64 -2.86
N GLN A 42 -3.98 16.11 -2.17
CA GLN A 42 -4.47 16.65 -0.91
C GLN A 42 -3.50 16.33 0.23
N VAL A 43 -3.08 15.07 0.34
CA VAL A 43 -2.14 14.58 1.35
C VAL A 43 -0.81 15.34 1.30
N LEU A 44 -0.26 15.58 0.10
CA LEU A 44 1.02 16.28 -0.09
C LEU A 44 1.05 17.70 0.49
N ARG A 45 -0.11 18.33 0.72
CA ARG A 45 -0.22 19.69 1.30
C ARG A 45 -0.25 19.70 2.82
N ASN A 46 -0.38 18.54 3.45
CA ASN A 46 -0.50 18.41 4.90
C ASN A 46 0.87 18.22 5.57
N GLN A 47 0.94 18.57 6.85
CA GLN A 47 2.08 18.25 7.70
C GLN A 47 2.22 16.73 7.90
N TRP A 48 3.46 16.29 8.11
CA TRP A 48 3.76 14.89 8.33
C TRP A 48 3.25 14.45 9.71
N ILE A 49 3.00 13.15 9.89
CA ILE A 49 2.79 12.59 11.22
C ILE A 49 4.07 12.70 12.06
N ASN A 50 3.93 12.74 13.38
CA ASN A 50 5.05 12.87 14.32
C ASN A 50 5.45 11.52 14.94
N ASP A 51 4.57 10.53 14.83
CA ASP A 51 4.64 9.21 15.43
C ASP A 51 4.64 8.13 14.34
N PHE A 52 5.15 6.94 14.66
CA PHE A 52 4.97 5.77 13.79
C PHE A 52 3.57 5.23 14.01
N ARG A 53 2.88 4.83 12.94
CA ARG A 53 1.56 4.20 13.07
C ARG A 53 1.53 2.84 12.43
N VAL A 54 0.85 1.90 13.08
CA VAL A 54 0.70 0.54 12.61
C VAL A 54 -0.78 0.19 12.56
N SER A 55 -1.18 -0.47 11.48
CA SER A 55 -2.52 -1.01 11.33
C SER A 55 -2.41 -2.36 10.63
N ILE A 56 -2.99 -3.40 11.22
CA ILE A 56 -2.91 -4.78 10.71
C ILE A 56 -4.29 -5.40 10.67
N ASP A 57 -4.53 -6.21 9.65
CA ASP A 57 -5.71 -7.06 9.59
C ASP A 57 -5.43 -8.34 8.78
N HIS A 58 -6.29 -9.35 8.99
CA HIS A 58 -6.17 -10.68 8.41
C HIS A 58 -7.51 -11.15 7.83
N ALA A 59 -7.50 -11.63 6.59
CA ALA A 59 -8.65 -12.34 6.01
C ALA A 59 -8.26 -13.30 4.90
N LEU A 60 -8.94 -14.45 4.84
CA LEU A 60 -8.87 -15.40 3.73
C LEU A 60 -7.43 -15.81 3.37
N GLY A 61 -6.62 -16.11 4.41
CA GLY A 61 -5.21 -16.46 4.26
C GLY A 61 -4.31 -15.29 3.85
N ASN A 62 -4.74 -14.03 3.99
CA ASN A 62 -3.90 -12.86 3.72
C ASN A 62 -3.75 -12.05 5.00
N THR A 63 -2.50 -11.73 5.34
CA THR A 63 -2.15 -10.72 6.34
C THR A 63 -1.78 -9.44 5.61
N VAL A 64 -2.38 -8.31 5.98
CA VAL A 64 -1.99 -6.98 5.49
C VAL A 64 -1.64 -6.12 6.68
N ALA A 65 -0.40 -5.65 6.73
CA ALA A 65 0.06 -4.68 7.71
C ALA A 65 0.52 -3.40 7.02
N LEU A 66 0.13 -2.26 7.57
CA LEU A 66 0.52 -0.92 7.11
C LEU A 66 1.35 -0.26 8.20
N LEU A 67 2.55 0.19 7.82
CA LEU A 67 3.42 1.02 8.64
C LEU A 67 3.45 2.44 8.05
N PHE A 68 3.10 3.43 8.87
CA PHE A 68 3.22 4.84 8.55
C PHE A 68 4.47 5.42 9.21
N LEU A 69 5.31 6.07 8.42
CA LEU A 69 6.55 6.71 8.81
C LEU A 69 6.34 8.22 8.95
N PRO A 70 6.99 8.88 9.93
CA PRO A 70 6.97 10.33 10.10
C PRO A 70 7.86 11.01 9.03
N SER A 71 7.39 10.98 7.78
CA SER A 71 8.10 11.48 6.61
C SER A 71 7.14 12.03 5.54
N GLY A 72 7.70 12.64 4.50
CA GLY A 72 6.95 13.03 3.31
C GLY A 72 6.35 11.82 2.60
N TRP A 73 5.33 12.07 1.76
CA TRP A 73 4.64 11.01 1.05
C TRP A 73 5.62 10.17 0.22
N GLN A 74 5.67 8.90 0.55
CA GLN A 74 6.35 7.82 -0.15
C GLN A 74 5.50 6.58 0.07
N PHE A 75 5.47 5.66 -0.89
CA PHE A 75 4.65 4.46 -0.74
C PHE A 75 5.36 3.23 -1.29
N GLU A 76 5.45 2.19 -0.47
CA GLU A 76 5.97 0.87 -0.85
C GLU A 76 4.96 -0.21 -0.49
N ALA A 77 4.73 -1.12 -1.42
CA ALA A 77 4.01 -2.35 -1.14
C ALA A 77 4.93 -3.54 -1.41
N MET A 78 4.97 -4.46 -0.46
CA MET A 78 5.71 -5.70 -0.53
C MET A 78 4.74 -6.88 -0.43
N GLU A 79 4.95 -7.88 -1.28
CA GLU A 79 4.13 -9.09 -1.32
C GLU A 79 5.02 -10.32 -1.20
N SER A 80 4.57 -11.31 -0.42
CA SER A 80 5.22 -12.62 -0.37
C SER A 80 4.20 -13.73 -0.15
N TRP A 81 4.35 -14.78 -0.96
CA TRP A 81 3.54 -15.99 -0.86
C TRP A 81 4.30 -17.00 -0.02
N LEU A 82 3.70 -17.43 1.09
CA LEU A 82 4.25 -18.47 1.93
C LEU A 82 4.43 -19.74 1.10
N GLY A 83 5.61 -20.36 1.18
CA GLY A 83 5.96 -21.52 0.38
C GLY A 83 7.47 -21.69 0.23
N GLY A 84 7.93 -22.94 0.36
CA GLY A 84 9.35 -23.28 0.34
C GLY A 84 10.14 -22.75 1.55
N LEU A 85 11.45 -23.00 1.56
CA LEU A 85 12.34 -22.62 2.67
C LEU A 85 12.58 -21.10 2.76
N LYS A 86 12.50 -20.40 1.63
CA LYS A 86 12.80 -18.97 1.54
C LYS A 86 11.86 -18.27 0.54
N PRO A 87 10.60 -18.00 0.94
CA PRO A 87 9.62 -17.29 0.11
C PRO A 87 10.20 -16.01 -0.51
N PRO A 88 10.05 -15.75 -1.81
CA PRO A 88 10.50 -14.50 -2.43
C PRO A 88 9.62 -13.33 -1.98
N ILE A 89 10.23 -12.17 -1.77
CA ILE A 89 9.52 -10.93 -1.45
C ILE A 89 9.62 -10.02 -2.68
N ILE A 90 8.49 -9.70 -3.29
CA ILE A 90 8.42 -8.75 -4.39
C ILE A 90 8.02 -7.37 -3.85
N THR A 91 8.62 -6.32 -4.40
CA THR A 91 8.39 -4.93 -3.99
C THR A 91 8.12 -4.03 -5.19
N ASP A 92 7.19 -3.09 -5.01
CA ASP A 92 7.00 -1.92 -5.84
C ASP A 92 6.92 -0.68 -4.92
N HIS A 93 7.66 0.38 -5.27
CA HIS A 93 7.71 1.62 -4.48
C HIS A 93 7.56 2.88 -5.32
N GLU A 94 7.23 3.99 -4.66
CA GLU A 94 7.29 5.35 -5.18
C GLU A 94 7.85 6.32 -4.15
N TRP A 95 8.66 7.26 -4.64
CA TRP A 95 9.21 8.35 -3.85
C TRP A 95 8.29 9.57 -3.89
N PHE A 96 8.72 10.69 -3.31
CA PHE A 96 7.98 11.95 -3.24
C PHE A 96 7.44 12.44 -4.60
N LYS A 97 8.19 12.23 -5.70
CA LYS A 97 7.77 12.63 -7.06
C LYS A 97 6.72 11.68 -7.68
N GLY A 98 6.28 10.65 -6.97
CA GLY A 98 5.42 9.58 -7.48
C GLY A 98 6.07 8.74 -8.58
N ARG A 99 5.29 7.84 -9.20
CA ARG A 99 5.77 7.04 -10.35
C ARG A 99 5.35 7.65 -11.69
N LYS A 100 6.30 7.67 -12.64
CA LYS A 100 6.02 7.94 -14.07
C LYS A 100 5.58 6.69 -14.85
N LYS A 101 5.83 5.50 -14.29
CA LYS A 101 5.53 4.20 -14.91
C LYS A 101 4.68 3.35 -13.96
N TYR A 102 3.73 2.60 -14.50
CA TYR A 102 2.82 1.74 -13.76
C TYR A 102 3.56 0.67 -12.94
N ALA A 103 3.02 0.26 -11.80
CA ALA A 103 3.58 -0.82 -10.97
C ALA A 103 3.58 -2.15 -11.73
N ARG A 104 4.73 -2.84 -11.79
CA ARG A 104 4.90 -4.04 -12.66
C ARG A 104 5.03 -5.35 -11.91
N LYS A 105 5.44 -5.34 -10.64
CA LYS A 105 5.72 -6.56 -9.86
C LYS A 105 4.54 -6.92 -8.96
N VAL A 106 4.17 -6.01 -8.06
CA VAL A 106 3.01 -6.13 -7.16
C VAL A 106 1.72 -5.68 -7.88
N ALA A 107 1.87 -4.79 -8.87
CA ALA A 107 0.85 -4.38 -9.82
C ALA A 107 -0.49 -3.99 -9.15
N GLY A 108 -1.51 -4.85 -9.22
CA GLY A 108 -2.86 -4.52 -8.72
C GLY A 108 -2.95 -4.43 -7.19
N ALA A 109 -2.17 -5.21 -6.45
CA ALA A 109 -2.18 -5.16 -4.99
C ALA A 109 -1.58 -3.84 -4.45
N TYR A 110 -0.64 -3.26 -5.19
CA TYR A 110 -0.03 -1.96 -4.88
C TYR A 110 -1.09 -0.85 -4.86
N TYR A 111 -1.90 -0.73 -5.91
CA TYR A 111 -2.95 0.28 -5.97
C TYR A 111 -4.11 -0.03 -5.02
N ALA A 112 -4.42 -1.31 -4.82
CA ALA A 112 -5.47 -1.75 -3.90
C ALA A 112 -5.19 -1.34 -2.45
N THR A 113 -3.94 -1.36 -1.99
CA THR A 113 -3.57 -0.94 -0.62
C THR A 113 -3.19 0.53 -0.53
N LYS A 114 -2.71 1.14 -1.63
CA LYS A 114 -2.41 2.58 -1.68
C LYS A 114 -3.66 3.44 -1.47
N LEU A 115 -4.79 3.05 -2.05
CA LEU A 115 -6.02 3.82 -1.95
C LEU A 115 -6.51 3.99 -0.49
N PRO A 116 -6.71 2.91 0.30
CA PRO A 116 -7.07 3.03 1.72
C PRO A 116 -6.06 3.85 2.55
N ALA A 117 -4.76 3.69 2.29
CA ALA A 117 -3.73 4.46 2.99
C ALA A 117 -3.86 5.97 2.71
N LEU A 118 -4.14 6.35 1.46
CA LEU A 118 -4.39 7.73 1.07
C LEU A 118 -5.71 8.27 1.65
N GLU A 119 -6.78 7.47 1.66
CA GLU A 119 -8.07 7.84 2.26
C GLU A 119 -7.89 8.14 3.75
N TYR A 120 -7.19 7.27 4.48
CA TYR A 120 -6.87 7.48 5.88
C TYR A 120 -6.08 8.78 6.12
N LEU A 121 -4.99 9.00 5.39
CA LEU A 121 -4.17 10.21 5.53
C LEU A 121 -4.92 11.49 5.16
N ALA A 122 -5.76 11.44 4.13
CA ALA A 122 -6.62 12.55 3.74
C ALA A 122 -7.64 12.87 4.85
N ASN A 123 -8.23 11.84 5.46
CA ASN A 123 -9.19 11.99 6.56
C ASN A 123 -8.55 12.64 7.79
N ILE A 124 -7.37 12.18 8.21
CA ILE A 124 -6.67 12.77 9.37
C ILE A 124 -5.93 14.07 9.04
N ARG A 125 -5.98 14.53 7.77
CA ARG A 125 -5.26 15.71 7.25
C ARG A 125 -3.78 15.69 7.62
N ARG A 126 -3.12 14.57 7.33
CA ARG A 126 -1.68 14.39 7.53
C ARG A 126 -1.05 13.76 6.29
N GLN A 127 0.27 13.66 6.33
CA GLN A 127 1.12 13.01 5.34
C GLN A 127 2.06 12.05 6.05
N ALA A 128 2.46 10.98 5.37
CA ALA A 128 3.38 9.98 5.88
C ALA A 128 4.01 9.22 4.72
N GLY A 129 5.20 8.65 4.94
CA GLY A 129 5.66 7.51 4.18
C GLY A 129 4.86 6.27 4.59
N VAL A 130 4.56 5.36 3.67
CA VAL A 130 3.78 4.15 3.96
C VAL A 130 4.48 2.91 3.41
N ILE A 131 4.67 1.91 4.25
CA ILE A 131 5.17 0.59 3.87
C ILE A 131 4.08 -0.43 4.16
N VAL A 132 3.67 -1.19 3.14
CA VAL A 132 2.65 -2.22 3.24
C VAL A 132 3.30 -3.60 3.12
N PHE A 133 3.02 -4.48 4.09
CA PHE A 133 3.46 -5.86 4.13
C PHE A 133 2.26 -6.76 3.83
N MET A 134 2.35 -7.58 2.77
CA MET A 134 1.29 -8.50 2.36
C MET A 134 1.84 -9.92 2.35
N GLU A 135 1.40 -10.74 3.30
CA GLU A 135 1.76 -12.15 3.40
C GLU A 135 0.56 -13.03 3.03
N ILE A 136 0.76 -13.97 2.11
CA ILE A 136 -0.30 -14.83 1.59
C ILE A 136 0.00 -16.29 1.97
N ASP A 137 -0.91 -16.90 2.73
CA ASP A 137 -0.94 -18.32 3.04
C ASP A 137 -1.68 -19.08 1.91
N PRO A 138 -0.98 -19.85 1.06
CA PRO A 138 -1.61 -20.55 -0.04
C PRO A 138 -2.59 -21.65 0.41
N GLN A 139 -2.52 -22.12 1.66
CA GLN A 139 -3.42 -23.15 2.18
C GLN A 139 -4.82 -22.61 2.50
N HIS A 140 -4.91 -21.31 2.79
CA HIS A 140 -6.14 -20.65 3.21
C HIS A 140 -6.60 -19.57 2.22
N TRP A 141 -5.87 -19.40 1.12
CA TRP A 141 -6.09 -18.37 0.12
C TRP A 141 -7.25 -18.69 -0.83
N VAL A 142 -8.04 -17.66 -1.15
CA VAL A 142 -9.16 -17.73 -2.11
C VAL A 142 -8.90 -16.79 -3.30
N PRO A 143 -9.11 -17.21 -4.57
CA PRO A 143 -8.80 -16.44 -5.77
C PRO A 143 -9.77 -15.29 -6.08
N LEU A 144 -9.89 -14.32 -5.18
CA LEU A 144 -10.80 -13.16 -5.30
C LEU A 144 -10.19 -11.95 -6.05
N GLY A 145 -8.98 -12.09 -6.58
CA GLY A 145 -8.23 -10.97 -7.17
C GLY A 145 -7.72 -9.97 -6.13
N VAL A 146 -7.25 -8.80 -6.57
CA VAL A 146 -6.52 -7.84 -5.72
C VAL A 146 -7.41 -7.01 -4.80
N TRP A 147 -8.72 -6.99 -5.05
CA TRP A 147 -9.69 -6.25 -4.22
C TRP A 147 -9.66 -6.68 -2.76
N ARG A 148 -9.34 -7.96 -2.48
CA ARG A 148 -9.18 -8.46 -1.11
C ARG A 148 -8.19 -7.64 -0.27
N PHE A 149 -7.07 -7.21 -0.86
CA PHE A 149 -6.07 -6.41 -0.14
C PHE A 149 -6.59 -5.01 0.20
N ARG A 150 -7.46 -4.45 -0.64
CA ARG A 150 -8.12 -3.17 -0.35
C ARG A 150 -9.03 -3.29 0.84
N GLU A 151 -9.89 -4.30 0.87
CA GLU A 151 -10.86 -4.46 1.95
C GLU A 151 -10.17 -4.77 3.28
N ILE A 152 -9.15 -5.61 3.28
CA ILE A 152 -8.36 -5.89 4.49
C ILE A 152 -7.66 -4.61 4.96
N ALA A 153 -6.98 -3.89 4.06
CA ALA A 153 -6.32 -2.63 4.43
C ALA A 153 -7.31 -1.56 4.93
N LYS A 154 -8.48 -1.46 4.30
CA LYS A 154 -9.53 -0.52 4.70
C LYS A 154 -10.09 -0.88 6.08
N ARG A 155 -10.44 -2.15 6.31
CA ARG A 155 -10.93 -2.64 7.59
C ARG A 155 -9.90 -2.45 8.70
N ALA A 156 -8.61 -2.69 8.42
CA ALA A 156 -7.52 -2.41 9.35
C ALA A 156 -7.56 -0.94 9.80
N LEU A 157 -7.56 -0.01 8.85
CA LEU A 157 -7.50 1.43 9.10
C LEU A 157 -8.78 2.01 9.74
N GLU A 158 -9.93 1.36 9.54
CA GLU A 158 -11.20 1.73 10.16
C GLU A 158 -11.33 1.20 11.60
N THR A 159 -10.66 0.08 11.92
CA THR A 159 -10.81 -0.61 13.20
C THR A 159 -9.73 -0.20 14.20
N THR A 160 -8.45 -0.26 13.80
CA THR A 160 -7.34 -0.05 14.74
C THR A 160 -6.13 0.54 14.04
N VAL A 161 -5.66 1.66 14.59
CA VAL A 161 -4.39 2.28 14.23
C VAL A 161 -3.62 2.59 15.50
N ASN A 162 -2.58 1.81 15.75
CA ASN A 162 -1.72 1.94 16.93
C ASN A 162 -0.61 2.96 16.65
N SER A 163 -0.35 3.84 17.61
CA SER A 163 0.74 4.81 17.56
C SER A 163 1.92 4.33 18.38
N HIS A 164 3.14 4.47 17.83
CA HIS A 164 4.39 4.11 18.47
C HIS A 164 5.37 5.26 18.46
N THR A 165 6.23 5.30 19.46
CA THR A 165 7.25 6.35 19.62
C THR A 165 8.53 6.03 18.86
N SER A 166 8.81 4.73 18.65
CA SER A 166 9.98 4.27 17.92
C SER A 166 9.63 3.37 16.72
N LEU A 167 10.52 3.38 15.72
CA LEU A 167 10.40 2.47 14.58
C LEU A 167 10.50 1.01 15.01
N ASP A 168 11.33 0.71 16.00
CA ASP A 168 11.55 -0.67 16.47
C ASP A 168 10.31 -1.22 17.19
N GLU A 169 9.60 -0.41 17.99
CA GLU A 169 8.29 -0.79 18.57
C GLU A 169 7.26 -1.13 17.47
N ALA A 170 7.14 -0.25 16.47
CA ALA A 170 6.22 -0.45 15.36
C ALA A 170 6.55 -1.72 14.55
N LEU A 171 7.84 -1.97 14.28
CA LEU A 171 8.28 -3.17 13.58
C LEU A 171 8.08 -4.44 14.41
N ASN A 172 8.28 -4.37 15.74
CA ASN A 172 8.02 -5.47 16.63
C ASN A 172 6.55 -5.86 16.62
N GLU A 173 5.63 -4.89 16.67
CA GLU A 173 4.18 -5.17 16.55
C GLU A 173 3.91 -5.94 15.26
N ILE A 174 4.30 -5.41 14.09
CA ILE A 174 4.05 -6.06 12.79
C ILE A 174 4.67 -7.47 12.76
N SER A 175 5.85 -7.66 13.35
CA SER A 175 6.53 -8.96 13.35
C SER A 175 5.74 -10.07 14.04
N THR A 176 4.89 -9.74 15.02
CA THR A 176 4.04 -10.74 15.71
C THR A 176 2.92 -11.28 14.82
N HIS A 177 2.60 -10.59 13.73
CA HIS A 177 1.51 -10.90 12.81
C HIS A 177 1.98 -11.58 11.51
N LEU A 178 3.29 -11.61 11.24
CA LEU A 178 3.87 -12.17 10.02
C LEU A 178 4.63 -13.47 10.32
N ARG A 179 4.49 -14.48 9.44
CA ARG A 179 5.25 -15.73 9.55
C ARG A 179 6.65 -15.59 8.96
N ILE A 180 6.83 -14.78 7.92
CA ILE A 180 8.13 -14.48 7.35
C ILE A 180 8.88 -13.52 8.30
N PRO A 181 10.11 -13.86 8.72
CA PRO A 181 10.88 -13.03 9.63
C PRO A 181 11.02 -11.57 9.16
N MET A 182 10.81 -10.63 10.07
CA MET A 182 10.80 -9.18 9.78
C MET A 182 12.06 -8.71 9.04
N ASN A 183 13.24 -9.19 9.43
CA ASN A 183 14.50 -8.86 8.78
C ASN A 183 14.52 -9.14 7.26
N ARG A 184 13.77 -10.14 6.79
CA ARG A 184 13.65 -10.45 5.35
C ARG A 184 12.87 -9.36 4.62
N TRP A 185 11.78 -8.89 5.21
CA TRP A 185 11.01 -7.76 4.68
C TRP A 185 11.83 -6.48 4.65
N LEU A 186 12.51 -6.17 5.74
CA LEU A 186 13.36 -4.97 5.86
C LEU A 186 14.51 -4.98 4.85
N SER A 187 15.12 -6.14 4.63
CA SER A 187 16.20 -6.29 3.62
C SER A 187 15.69 -6.08 2.18
N ALA A 188 14.41 -6.33 1.92
CA ALA A 188 13.78 -6.12 0.62
C ALA A 188 13.27 -4.68 0.43
N SER A 189 12.91 -4.00 1.52
CA SER A 189 12.27 -2.68 1.51
C SER A 189 13.24 -1.57 1.10
N LYS A 190 12.81 -0.78 0.11
CA LYS A 190 13.52 0.42 -0.34
C LYS A 190 13.24 1.62 0.55
N LEU A 191 12.00 1.81 0.99
CA LEU A 191 11.65 2.93 1.86
C LEU A 191 12.28 2.78 3.25
N TYR A 192 12.35 1.57 3.80
CA TYR A 192 13.02 1.33 5.06
C TYR A 192 14.52 1.69 4.98
N THR A 193 15.18 1.26 3.91
CA THR A 193 16.61 1.53 3.70
C THR A 193 16.85 3.04 3.57
N GLU A 194 16.04 3.74 2.76
CA GLU A 194 16.10 5.19 2.61
C GLU A 194 15.88 5.90 3.96
N PHE A 195 14.80 5.56 4.66
CA PHE A 195 14.44 6.17 5.94
C PHE A 195 15.52 5.98 7.01
N ARG A 196 16.18 4.82 7.04
CA ARG A 196 17.33 4.55 7.93
C ARG A 196 18.61 5.28 7.50
N SER A 197 18.82 5.46 6.19
CA SER A 197 20.01 6.12 5.65
C SER A 197 19.96 7.64 5.71
N GLN A 198 18.77 8.21 5.87
CA GLN A 198 18.58 9.64 6.00
C GLN A 198 19.10 10.11 7.37
N THR A 199 20.38 10.49 7.42
CA THR A 199 20.97 11.18 8.57
C THR A 199 20.15 12.42 8.89
N LYS A 200 19.83 12.61 10.16
CA LYS A 200 19.13 13.83 10.59
C LYS A 200 20.10 14.99 10.40
N LEU A 201 19.61 16.16 10.00
CA LEU A 201 20.44 17.36 9.89
C LEU A 201 21.17 17.69 11.21
N THR A 202 20.64 17.21 12.34
CA THR A 202 21.23 17.29 13.69
C THR A 202 22.49 16.45 13.87
N ASP A 203 22.73 15.45 13.03
CA ASP A 203 23.94 14.62 13.10
C ASP A 203 25.16 15.32 12.48
N PHE A 204 24.95 16.49 11.86
CA PHE A 204 25.96 17.36 11.27
C PHE A 204 26.16 18.69 12.03
N LEU A 205 25.56 18.85 13.22
CA LEU A 205 25.72 20.02 14.09
C LEU A 205 26.61 19.72 15.30
#